data_AF-A0A4P2Q7C1-F1
#
_entry.id   AF-A0A4P2Q7C1-F1
#
_cell.length_a   1.000
_cell.length_b   1.000
_cell.length_c   1.000
_cell.angle_alpha   90.00
_cell.angle_beta   90.00
_cell.angle_gamma   90.00
#
_symmetry.space_group_name_H-M   'P 1'
#
loop_
_entity.id
_entity.type
_entity.pdbx_description
1 polymer ?
#
loop_
_entity_poly.entity_id
_entity_poly.type
_entity_poly.pdbx_seq_one_letter_code
_entity_poly.pdbx_strand_id
1 'polypeptide(L)'
;MNSRCIHGLVGSSLLVSVACCTEPSAVPPPAAGGVSGLHPLEPAARGEETAALTATSGVGTTSFSTRSSGVRDTTERTLVVFAKGTDNALWYKFYDSSGAAWSSVGGRLTSAPAAALAPDGRLVVFARGDDNTIWHIFYDGGWSGWYSLGGDFASAPAAAVTREGRLAVFARGNDSAIWHRYYDQGWSDWSSLGGATTHDPAATVTADGRLVVFARHTSGSLVHCSFNGSRWSRWSSLGGSLAAGPSAVVTADGRLTVFVRGTDSAIWYKHHDRDWSGWSSLGGHMVDQPGSAITPEGHLVVLARGHDNAIWHRRRDNDWSDWSSLGGALDSSPAAL
;
A
#
# COMPACT_ATOMS: atom_id res chain seq x y z
N MET A 1 -30.53 -39.07 8.56
CA MET A 1 -31.52 -38.02 8.20
C MET A 1 -31.22 -36.79 9.02
N ASN A 2 -30.98 -35.69 8.33
CA ASN A 2 -30.56 -34.40 8.85
C ASN A 2 -31.65 -33.71 9.70
N SER A 3 -31.22 -32.93 10.70
CA SER A 3 -31.82 -31.64 11.10
C SER A 3 -30.76 -30.90 11.92
N ARG A 4 -29.93 -30.05 11.32
CA ARG A 4 -30.07 -28.58 11.23
C ARG A 4 -30.52 -27.93 12.53
N CYS A 5 -29.60 -27.23 13.20
CA CYS A 5 -29.88 -26.04 13.98
C CYS A 5 -29.10 -24.88 13.35
N ILE A 6 -29.85 -23.85 12.97
CA ILE A 6 -29.40 -22.50 12.62
C ILE A 6 -29.65 -21.64 13.85
N HIS A 7 -28.66 -20.87 14.29
CA HIS A 7 -28.71 -19.62 15.09
C HIS A 7 -27.23 -19.28 15.34
N GLY A 8 -26.70 -18.06 15.27
CA GLY A 8 -27.21 -16.69 15.17
C GLY A 8 -26.02 -15.78 15.52
N LEU A 9 -25.99 -14.59 14.92
CA LEU A 9 -24.95 -13.55 15.04
C LEU A 9 -24.52 -13.20 16.47
N VAL A 10 -23.22 -12.97 16.67
CA VAL A 10 -22.62 -11.85 17.43
C VAL A 10 -21.19 -11.67 16.85
N GLY A 11 -20.83 -10.63 16.12
CA GLY A 11 -20.71 -9.25 16.59
C GLY A 11 -19.39 -9.09 17.35
N SER A 12 -18.27 -8.82 16.67
CA SER A 12 -17.03 -8.34 17.30
C SER A 12 -16.14 -7.65 16.28
N SER A 13 -16.30 -6.33 16.25
CA SER A 13 -15.52 -5.33 15.54
C SER A 13 -14.05 -5.36 15.97
N LEU A 14 -13.10 -5.16 15.05
CA LEU A 14 -11.74 -4.73 15.41
C LEU A 14 -11.17 -3.81 14.34
N LEU A 15 -10.64 -2.68 14.80
CA LEU A 15 -10.38 -1.46 14.05
C LEU A 15 -9.33 -1.60 12.93
N VAL A 16 -9.62 -0.97 11.79
CA VAL A 16 -8.58 -0.25 11.05
C VAL A 16 -8.20 0.98 11.88
N SER A 17 -7.13 0.89 12.67
CA SER A 17 -6.48 2.10 13.19
C SER A 17 -5.60 2.68 12.10
N VAL A 18 -6.22 3.55 11.31
CA VAL A 18 -5.67 4.90 11.25
C VAL A 18 -6.43 5.67 12.33
N ALA A 19 -5.75 6.11 13.38
CA ALA A 19 -6.40 6.77 14.52
C ALA A 19 -7.15 8.02 14.03
N CYS A 20 -8.48 7.94 14.00
CA CYS A 20 -9.36 9.09 13.91
C CYS A 20 -10.05 9.16 15.26
N CYS A 21 -9.59 10.05 16.15
CA CYS A 21 -10.24 10.28 17.43
C CYS A 21 -11.54 11.04 17.17
N THR A 22 -12.68 10.40 17.46
CA THR A 22 -13.94 11.12 17.65
C THR A 22 -13.93 11.74 19.05
N GLU A 23 -14.21 13.04 19.15
CA GLU A 23 -14.31 13.75 20.42
C GLU A 23 -15.37 13.11 21.34
N PRO A 24 -15.13 12.95 22.66
CA PRO A 24 -16.20 12.62 23.58
C PRO A 24 -17.14 13.81 23.74
N SER A 25 -18.44 13.57 23.54
CA SER A 25 -19.49 14.56 23.79
C SER A 25 -19.39 15.11 25.21
N ALA A 26 -19.23 16.43 25.31
CA ALA A 26 -19.23 17.13 26.59
C ALA A 26 -20.62 17.02 27.25
N VAL A 27 -20.67 16.38 28.42
CA VAL A 27 -21.79 16.49 29.36
C VAL A 27 -21.71 17.89 30.01
N PRO A 28 -22.78 18.70 30.01
CA PRO A 28 -22.73 20.03 30.60
C PRO A 28 -22.69 19.96 32.13
N PRO A 29 -21.91 20.82 32.82
CA PRO A 29 -21.91 20.89 34.27
C PRO A 29 -23.18 21.60 34.80
N PRO A 30 -23.58 21.34 36.07
CA PRO A 30 -24.77 21.95 36.65
C PRO A 30 -24.55 23.44 36.95
N ALA A 31 -25.65 24.20 36.84
CA ALA A 31 -25.70 25.64 37.02
C ALA A 31 -25.36 26.09 38.46
N ALA A 32 -24.53 27.13 38.60
CA ALA A 32 -24.44 27.94 39.81
C ALA A 32 -24.00 29.38 39.49
N GLY A 33 -24.84 30.35 39.87
CA GLY A 33 -24.51 31.67 40.48
C GLY A 33 -23.70 32.71 39.70
N GLY A 34 -24.28 33.92 39.55
CA GLY A 34 -23.64 35.15 39.01
C GLY A 34 -22.35 35.58 39.75
N VAL A 35 -21.51 36.47 39.22
CA VAL A 35 -21.71 37.92 38.98
C VAL A 35 -20.66 38.52 38.01
N SER A 36 -20.96 39.72 37.50
CA SER A 36 -20.28 40.60 36.52
C SER A 36 -18.75 40.75 36.53
N GLY A 37 -18.16 40.97 35.35
CA GLY A 37 -16.83 41.57 35.13
C GLY A 37 -16.43 41.64 33.65
N LEU A 38 -15.83 42.76 33.22
CA LEU A 38 -15.55 43.18 31.83
C LEU A 38 -14.16 42.74 31.30
N HIS A 39 -14.05 42.60 29.96
CA HIS A 39 -12.85 42.78 29.09
C HIS A 39 -11.83 41.61 28.89
N PRO A 40 -10.99 41.60 27.82
CA PRO A 40 -11.15 40.72 26.64
C PRO A 40 -10.04 39.66 26.40
N LEU A 41 -10.42 38.62 25.63
CA LEU A 41 -9.62 37.74 24.75
C LEU A 41 -8.11 37.61 24.99
N GLU A 42 -7.70 36.58 25.74
CA GLU A 42 -6.41 35.89 25.54
C GLU A 42 -6.65 34.63 24.67
N PRO A 43 -5.89 34.39 23.59
CA PRO A 43 -5.92 33.10 22.91
C PRO A 43 -5.09 32.09 23.72
N ALA A 44 -5.78 31.08 24.26
CA ALA A 44 -5.17 29.95 24.92
C ALA A 44 -4.24 29.19 23.97
N ALA A 45 -3.15 28.69 24.56
CA ALA A 45 -1.99 28.09 23.92
C ALA A 45 -2.30 27.02 22.86
N ARG A 46 -1.66 27.15 21.69
CA ARG A 46 -1.39 26.04 20.78
C ARG A 46 -0.46 25.05 21.49
N GLY A 47 -0.98 23.89 21.85
CA GLY A 47 -0.19 22.67 22.02
C GLY A 47 -0.19 21.93 20.69
N GLU A 48 0.80 22.19 19.83
CA GLU A 48 1.08 21.37 18.66
C GLU A 48 1.83 20.11 19.14
N GLU A 49 1.16 18.97 19.24
CA GLU A 49 1.83 17.69 19.40
C GLU A 49 2.01 17.05 18.01
N THR A 50 3.17 17.33 17.43
CA THR A 50 3.71 16.73 16.21
C THR A 50 3.79 15.20 16.33
N ALA A 51 2.90 14.47 15.68
CA ALA A 51 3.12 13.05 15.39
C ALA A 51 4.08 12.91 14.20
N ALA A 52 5.37 13.17 14.40
CA ALA A 52 6.40 12.63 13.52
C ALA A 52 6.37 11.10 13.64
N LEU A 53 6.42 10.37 12.52
CA LEU A 53 6.57 8.91 12.50
C LEU A 53 7.98 8.54 13.00
N THR A 54 8.15 8.66 14.31
CA THR A 54 9.39 8.44 15.04
C THR A 54 9.21 7.14 15.80
N ALA A 55 9.99 6.12 15.48
CA ALA A 55 9.99 4.87 16.24
C ALA A 55 11.18 4.87 17.21
N THR A 56 10.92 4.75 18.50
CA THR A 56 11.96 4.52 19.51
C THR A 56 12.17 3.02 19.66
N SER A 57 13.30 2.53 19.18
CA SER A 57 13.86 1.26 19.65
C SER A 57 14.52 1.50 21.02
N GLY A 58 14.71 0.44 21.83
CA GLY A 58 15.53 0.51 23.04
C GLY A 58 16.98 0.99 22.83
N VAL A 59 17.39 1.29 21.59
CA VAL A 59 18.72 1.79 21.20
C VAL A 59 18.67 3.09 20.35
N GLY A 60 17.50 3.74 20.18
CA GLY A 60 17.41 5.06 19.52
C GLY A 60 16.19 5.27 18.63
N THR A 61 16.03 6.50 18.14
CA THR A 61 14.94 6.92 17.24
C THR A 61 15.28 6.65 15.77
N THR A 62 14.49 5.83 15.07
CA THR A 62 14.59 5.62 13.62
C THR A 62 13.36 6.17 12.89
N SER A 63 13.60 6.88 11.78
CA SER A 63 12.58 7.33 10.84
C SER A 63 12.56 6.41 9.61
N PHE A 64 11.45 6.40 8.84
CA PHE A 64 11.26 5.53 7.69
C PHE A 64 11.36 6.32 6.38
N SER A 65 12.10 5.79 5.39
CA SER A 65 12.54 6.53 4.20
C SER A 65 11.92 6.03 2.88
N THR A 66 11.10 4.98 2.87
CA THR A 66 10.42 4.52 1.64
C THR A 66 9.00 4.03 1.88
N ARG A 67 8.25 3.85 0.76
CA ARG A 67 6.93 3.19 0.73
C ARG A 67 6.91 1.93 1.57
N SER A 68 5.81 1.74 2.29
CA SER A 68 5.56 0.53 3.07
C SER A 68 5.03 -0.61 2.19
N SER A 69 4.80 -1.80 2.72
CA SER A 69 3.98 -2.85 2.10
C SER A 69 3.45 -3.76 3.21
N GLY A 70 2.56 -4.69 2.92
CA GLY A 70 2.00 -5.53 3.96
C GLY A 70 0.94 -6.49 3.51
N VAL A 71 0.67 -7.44 4.39
CA VAL A 71 -0.01 -8.68 4.03
C VAL A 71 -0.70 -9.17 5.29
N ARG A 72 -1.85 -9.83 5.12
CA ARG A 72 -2.51 -10.53 6.23
C ARG A 72 -1.89 -11.91 6.40
N ASP A 73 -1.34 -12.15 7.58
CA ASP A 73 -1.01 -13.50 8.03
C ASP A 73 -2.32 -14.27 8.29
N THR A 74 -2.49 -15.41 7.63
CA THR A 74 -3.71 -16.24 7.70
C THR A 74 -3.79 -17.07 8.99
N THR A 75 -2.72 -17.17 9.75
CA THR A 75 -2.68 -17.94 11.00
C THR A 75 -3.18 -17.13 12.20
N GLU A 76 -3.02 -15.79 12.20
CA GLU A 76 -3.43 -14.93 13.33
C GLU A 76 -4.29 -13.70 12.98
N ARG A 77 -4.62 -13.46 11.70
CA ARG A 77 -5.36 -12.26 11.24
C ARG A 77 -4.67 -10.93 11.58
N THR A 78 -3.36 -10.95 11.73
CA THR A 78 -2.54 -9.79 12.08
C THR A 78 -2.07 -9.09 10.81
N LEU A 79 -2.34 -7.79 10.68
CA LEU A 79 -1.80 -6.97 9.60
C LEU A 79 -0.29 -6.79 9.85
N VAL A 80 0.54 -7.10 8.86
CA VAL A 80 1.99 -6.81 8.95
C VAL A 80 2.31 -5.64 8.04
N VAL A 81 2.97 -4.61 8.57
CA VAL A 81 3.48 -3.49 7.78
C VAL A 81 4.99 -3.59 7.70
N PHE A 82 5.52 -3.43 6.50
CA PHE A 82 6.94 -3.39 6.14
C PHE A 82 7.33 -1.99 5.72
N ALA A 83 8.52 -1.54 6.07
CA ALA A 83 9.06 -0.26 5.60
C ALA A 83 10.59 -0.32 5.53
N LYS A 84 11.19 0.54 4.71
CA LYS A 84 12.65 0.77 4.78
C LYS A 84 12.95 1.83 5.83
N GLY A 85 13.82 1.52 6.78
CA GLY A 85 14.35 2.49 7.75
C GLY A 85 15.38 3.44 7.12
N THR A 86 15.73 4.52 7.81
CA THR A 86 16.85 5.41 7.43
C THR A 86 18.21 4.71 7.45
N ASP A 87 18.32 3.61 8.19
CA ASP A 87 19.45 2.69 8.18
C ASP A 87 19.52 1.81 6.91
N ASN A 88 18.54 1.97 6.00
CA ASN A 88 18.32 1.14 4.82
C ASN A 88 17.95 -0.32 5.12
N ALA A 89 17.64 -0.67 6.37
CA ALA A 89 17.16 -2.01 6.69
C ALA A 89 15.66 -2.14 6.40
N LEU A 90 15.20 -3.38 6.22
CA LEU A 90 13.78 -3.71 6.26
C LEU A 90 13.32 -3.78 7.72
N TRP A 91 12.32 -2.98 8.03
CA TRP A 91 11.61 -2.98 9.30
C TRP A 91 10.20 -3.49 9.10
N TYR A 92 9.66 -4.16 10.11
CA TYR A 92 8.28 -4.63 10.11
C TYR A 92 7.60 -4.41 11.47
N LYS A 93 6.28 -4.37 11.44
CA LYS A 93 5.44 -4.34 12.65
C LYS A 93 4.18 -5.17 12.42
N PHE A 94 3.89 -6.03 13.39
CA PHE A 94 2.61 -6.71 13.52
C PHE A 94 1.60 -5.77 14.18
N TYR A 95 0.42 -5.59 13.58
CA TYR A 95 -0.68 -4.90 14.22
C TYR A 95 -1.54 -5.90 14.98
N ASP A 96 -1.15 -6.13 16.22
CA ASP A 96 -2.01 -6.71 17.25
C ASP A 96 -2.65 -5.59 18.11
N SER A 97 -3.56 -5.97 19.00
CA SER A 97 -4.24 -5.04 19.92
C SER A 97 -3.31 -4.42 20.97
N SER A 98 -2.03 -4.80 21.02
CA SER A 98 -1.05 -4.34 22.00
C SER A 98 -0.12 -3.24 21.48
N GLY A 99 -0.21 -2.90 20.19
CA GLY A 99 0.55 -1.78 19.61
C GLY A 99 2.05 -2.07 19.43
N ALA A 100 2.40 -3.26 18.92
CA ALA A 100 3.77 -3.78 18.82
C ALA A 100 4.85 -2.76 18.36
N ALA A 101 6.07 -2.89 18.87
CA ALA A 101 7.20 -2.09 18.42
C ALA A 101 7.69 -2.53 17.02
N TRP A 102 8.30 -1.60 16.27
CA TRP A 102 8.97 -1.94 15.01
C TRP A 102 10.17 -2.86 15.28
N SER A 103 10.31 -3.89 14.45
CA SER A 103 11.40 -4.86 14.48
C SER A 103 12.15 -4.84 13.16
N SER A 104 13.49 -4.91 13.21
CA SER A 104 14.33 -4.98 12.01
C SER A 104 14.63 -6.42 11.62
N VAL A 105 14.64 -6.71 10.32
CA VAL A 105 15.16 -7.96 9.74
C VAL A 105 16.43 -7.74 8.91
N GLY A 106 17.08 -6.59 9.14
CA GLY A 106 18.31 -6.21 8.46
C GLY A 106 18.12 -6.02 6.95
N GLY A 107 19.16 -6.37 6.20
CA GLY A 107 19.23 -6.09 4.76
C GLY A 107 19.70 -4.67 4.45
N ARG A 108 19.93 -4.39 3.17
CA ARG A 108 20.36 -3.08 2.65
C ARG A 108 19.53 -2.76 1.41
N LEU A 109 18.43 -2.05 1.63
CA LEU A 109 17.42 -1.75 0.62
C LEU A 109 17.72 -0.42 -0.07
N THR A 110 17.58 -0.38 -1.39
CA THR A 110 17.61 0.84 -2.22
C THR A 110 16.26 1.14 -2.87
N SER A 111 15.22 0.40 -2.49
CA SER A 111 13.84 0.61 -2.93
C SER A 111 12.86 0.44 -1.78
N ALA A 112 11.61 0.77 -2.06
CA ALA A 112 10.51 0.29 -1.23
C ALA A 112 10.40 -1.25 -1.27
N PRO A 113 10.01 -1.89 -0.16
CA PRO A 113 9.61 -3.29 -0.15
C PRO A 113 8.26 -3.52 -0.86
N ALA A 114 8.09 -4.70 -1.42
CA ALA A 114 6.81 -5.25 -1.85
C ALA A 114 6.57 -6.59 -1.15
N ALA A 115 5.43 -6.76 -0.50
CA ALA A 115 5.08 -7.97 0.24
C ALA A 115 3.92 -8.71 -0.42
N ALA A 116 3.93 -10.04 -0.31
CA ALA A 116 2.85 -10.91 -0.75
C ALA A 116 2.71 -12.12 0.18
N LEU A 117 1.50 -12.68 0.25
CA LEU A 117 1.29 -13.98 0.89
C LEU A 117 1.51 -15.06 -0.15
N ALA A 118 2.53 -15.90 0.05
CA ALA A 118 2.76 -17.05 -0.81
C ALA A 118 1.62 -18.08 -0.67
N PRO A 119 1.38 -18.91 -1.71
CA PRO A 119 0.34 -19.95 -1.68
C PRO A 119 0.46 -20.96 -0.54
N ASP A 120 1.66 -21.15 -0.02
CA ASP A 120 1.95 -22.01 1.14
C ASP A 120 1.70 -21.32 2.50
N GLY A 121 1.17 -20.09 2.49
CA GLY A 121 0.85 -19.30 3.67
C GLY A 121 2.01 -18.46 4.20
N ARG A 122 3.21 -18.54 3.61
CA ARG A 122 4.35 -17.74 4.07
C ARG A 122 4.24 -16.30 3.62
N LEU A 123 4.58 -15.38 4.51
CA LEU A 123 4.78 -13.99 4.15
C LEU A 123 6.12 -13.82 3.44
N VAL A 124 6.13 -13.24 2.24
CA VAL A 124 7.34 -13.00 1.46
C VAL A 124 7.46 -11.51 1.17
N VAL A 125 8.66 -10.96 1.36
CA VAL A 125 8.98 -9.57 1.09
C VAL A 125 10.11 -9.49 0.07
N PHE A 126 9.94 -8.64 -0.92
CA PHE A 126 10.89 -8.34 -1.98
C PHE A 126 11.38 -6.91 -1.87
N ALA A 127 12.66 -6.68 -2.13
CA ALA A 127 13.20 -5.32 -2.24
C ALA A 127 14.44 -5.31 -3.12
N ARG A 128 14.79 -4.15 -3.68
CA ARG A 128 16.04 -3.99 -4.42
C ARG A 128 17.20 -3.71 -3.46
N GLY A 129 18.34 -4.36 -3.67
CA GLY A 129 19.57 -4.16 -2.90
C GLY A 129 20.45 -3.01 -3.41
N ASP A 130 21.58 -2.77 -2.74
CA ASP A 130 22.64 -1.83 -3.19
C ASP A 130 23.31 -2.28 -4.50
N ASP A 131 23.21 -3.58 -4.83
CA ASP A 131 23.70 -4.20 -6.06
C ASP A 131 22.70 -4.15 -7.23
N ASN A 132 21.60 -3.41 -7.06
CA ASN A 132 20.46 -3.32 -7.99
C ASN A 132 19.73 -4.64 -8.28
N THR A 133 20.06 -5.73 -7.59
CA THR A 133 19.33 -7.00 -7.72
C THR A 133 18.05 -6.97 -6.88
N ILE A 134 17.04 -7.78 -7.24
CA ILE A 134 15.92 -8.02 -6.32
C ILE A 134 16.32 -9.10 -5.32
N TRP A 135 16.15 -8.82 -4.04
CA TRP A 135 16.30 -9.75 -2.95
C TRP A 135 14.93 -10.10 -2.36
N HIS A 136 14.82 -11.28 -1.76
CA HIS A 136 13.65 -11.66 -1.00
C HIS A 136 14.00 -12.29 0.35
N ILE A 137 13.06 -12.16 1.28
CA ILE A 137 13.07 -12.77 2.61
C ILE A 137 11.65 -13.29 2.89
N PHE A 138 11.52 -14.36 3.68
CA PHE A 138 10.21 -14.91 4.02
C PHE A 138 10.09 -15.30 5.50
N TYR A 139 8.86 -15.38 5.99
CA TYR A 139 8.53 -15.78 7.34
C TYR A 139 7.98 -17.22 7.37
N ASP A 140 8.58 -18.08 8.19
CA ASP A 140 8.19 -19.47 8.43
C ASP A 140 8.53 -19.88 9.88
N GLY A 141 7.70 -19.43 10.83
CA GLY A 141 8.00 -19.52 12.27
C GLY A 141 9.19 -18.64 12.74
N GLY A 142 9.76 -17.87 11.82
CA GLY A 142 10.88 -16.97 11.98
C GLY A 142 11.28 -16.39 10.62
N TRP A 143 12.04 -15.30 10.62
CA TRP A 143 12.54 -14.71 9.38
C TRP A 143 13.70 -15.53 8.81
N SER A 144 13.64 -15.81 7.52
CA SER A 144 14.74 -16.44 6.77
C SER A 144 15.96 -15.52 6.64
N GLY A 145 17.04 -16.03 6.05
CA GLY A 145 18.06 -15.17 5.46
C GLY A 145 17.54 -14.44 4.21
N TRP A 146 18.29 -13.42 3.76
CA TRP A 146 18.04 -12.76 2.47
C TRP A 146 18.58 -13.60 1.32
N TYR A 147 17.75 -13.84 0.31
CA TYR A 147 18.11 -14.57 -0.90
C TYR A 147 18.03 -13.67 -2.13
N SER A 148 19.09 -13.63 -2.93
CA SER A 148 19.10 -12.85 -4.16
C SER A 148 18.33 -13.57 -5.26
N LEU A 149 17.50 -12.82 -5.97
CA LEU A 149 16.91 -13.21 -7.24
C LEU A 149 17.75 -12.72 -8.43
N GLY A 150 18.92 -12.12 -8.20
CA GLY A 150 19.78 -11.56 -9.25
C GLY A 150 19.08 -10.48 -10.08
N GLY A 151 19.57 -10.29 -11.31
CA GLY A 151 19.13 -9.23 -12.23
C GLY A 151 19.73 -7.86 -11.89
N ASP A 152 19.39 -6.85 -12.69
CA ASP A 152 19.87 -5.48 -12.51
C ASP A 152 18.71 -4.52 -12.82
N PHE A 153 18.14 -3.93 -11.77
CA PHE A 153 16.85 -3.26 -11.80
C PHE A 153 16.91 -1.80 -11.39
N ALA A 154 16.04 -1.00 -12.00
CA ALA A 154 15.93 0.44 -11.85
C ALA A 154 14.71 0.89 -11.04
N SER A 155 13.92 -0.03 -10.47
CA SER A 155 12.72 0.30 -9.68
C SER A 155 12.56 -0.57 -8.45
N ALA A 156 11.63 -0.17 -7.57
CA ALA A 156 11.06 -1.08 -6.59
C ALA A 156 10.35 -2.25 -7.28
N PRO A 157 10.31 -3.43 -6.65
CA PRO A 157 9.53 -4.55 -7.14
C PRO A 157 8.02 -4.34 -6.89
N ALA A 158 7.20 -5.05 -7.65
CA ALA A 158 5.81 -5.36 -7.32
C ALA A 158 5.65 -6.88 -7.24
N ALA A 159 4.75 -7.36 -6.39
CA ALA A 159 4.50 -8.80 -6.22
C ALA A 159 3.00 -9.10 -6.25
N ALA A 160 2.65 -10.25 -6.81
CA ALA A 160 1.28 -10.76 -6.85
C ALA A 160 1.28 -12.29 -6.94
N VAL A 161 0.22 -12.94 -6.48
CA VAL A 161 0.07 -14.40 -6.58
C VAL A 161 -0.99 -14.73 -7.62
N THR A 162 -0.62 -15.51 -8.63
CA THR A 162 -1.54 -15.93 -9.70
C THR A 162 -2.64 -16.84 -9.16
N ARG A 163 -3.71 -17.02 -9.94
CA ARG A 163 -4.82 -17.94 -9.61
C ARG A 163 -4.35 -19.39 -9.45
N GLU A 164 -3.28 -19.77 -10.16
CA GLU A 164 -2.65 -21.09 -10.10
C GLU A 164 -1.76 -21.26 -8.86
N GLY A 165 -1.66 -20.24 -8.00
CA GLY A 165 -0.80 -20.29 -6.82
C GLY A 165 0.68 -20.13 -7.19
N ARG A 166 1.03 -19.23 -8.10
CA ARG A 166 2.43 -18.87 -8.36
C ARG A 166 2.71 -17.46 -7.87
N LEU A 167 3.69 -17.31 -6.99
CA LEU A 167 4.17 -16.00 -6.56
C LEU A 167 5.01 -15.38 -7.68
N ALA A 168 4.57 -14.26 -8.22
CA ALA A 168 5.23 -13.53 -9.29
C ALA A 168 5.78 -12.19 -8.77
N VAL A 169 6.97 -11.82 -9.23
CA VAL A 169 7.62 -10.55 -8.93
C VAL A 169 7.96 -9.82 -10.23
N PHE A 170 7.77 -8.51 -10.22
CA PHE A 170 7.93 -7.62 -11.35
C PHE A 170 8.85 -6.46 -10.97
N ALA A 171 9.77 -6.08 -11.85
CA ALA A 171 10.62 -4.92 -11.66
C ALA A 171 10.99 -4.31 -13.00
N ARG A 172 11.26 -3.01 -13.03
CA ARG A 172 11.75 -2.34 -14.23
C ARG A 172 13.27 -2.51 -14.35
N GLY A 173 13.75 -2.94 -15.50
CA GLY A 173 15.19 -3.00 -15.83
C GLY A 173 15.77 -1.64 -16.20
N ASN A 174 17.11 -1.56 -16.30
CA ASN A 174 17.79 -0.35 -16.79
C ASN A 174 17.49 -0.06 -18.28
N ASP A 175 17.00 -1.06 -19.02
CA ASP A 175 16.47 -0.94 -20.38
C ASP A 175 15.06 -0.34 -20.46
N SER A 176 14.49 0.08 -19.32
CA SER A 176 13.11 0.59 -19.18
C SER A 176 12.01 -0.44 -19.45
N ALA A 177 12.34 -1.72 -19.70
CA ALA A 177 11.36 -2.78 -19.81
C ALA A 177 10.90 -3.25 -18.42
N ILE A 178 9.70 -3.80 -18.33
CA ILE A 178 9.29 -4.55 -17.15
C ILE A 178 9.75 -6.00 -17.32
N TRP A 179 10.45 -6.50 -16.33
CA TRP A 179 10.88 -7.88 -16.22
C TRP A 179 10.09 -8.58 -15.13
N HIS A 180 9.89 -9.87 -15.30
CA HIS A 180 9.21 -10.69 -14.31
C HIS A 180 9.87 -12.05 -14.13
N ARG A 181 9.67 -12.63 -12.95
CA ARG A 181 9.90 -14.05 -12.69
C ARG A 181 8.84 -14.56 -11.73
N TYR A 182 8.71 -15.87 -11.61
CA TYR A 182 7.72 -16.48 -10.73
C TYR A 182 8.28 -17.71 -10.03
N TYR A 183 7.65 -18.08 -8.92
CA TYR A 183 7.96 -19.28 -8.16
C TYR A 183 7.02 -20.42 -8.56
N ASP A 184 7.60 -21.55 -8.97
CA ASP A 184 6.94 -22.83 -9.21
C ASP A 184 7.94 -23.96 -8.93
N GLN A 185 7.91 -24.51 -7.71
CA GLN A 185 8.91 -25.48 -7.21
C GLN A 185 10.37 -24.98 -7.30
N GLY A 186 10.54 -23.67 -7.42
CA GLY A 186 11.80 -23.01 -7.76
C GLY A 186 11.52 -21.70 -8.48
N TRP A 187 12.48 -20.77 -8.46
CA TRP A 187 12.33 -19.51 -9.16
C TRP A 187 12.67 -19.67 -10.65
N SER A 188 11.75 -19.28 -11.54
CA SER A 188 12.02 -19.21 -12.98
C SER A 188 13.13 -18.20 -13.29
N ASP A 189 13.75 -18.26 -14.47
CA ASP A 189 14.59 -17.15 -14.94
C ASP A 189 13.80 -15.84 -15.07
N TRP A 190 14.52 -14.71 -15.10
CA TRP A 190 13.94 -13.42 -15.45
C TRP A 190 13.55 -13.39 -16.93
N SER A 191 12.31 -12.99 -17.21
CA SER A 191 11.79 -12.82 -18.56
C SER A 191 11.28 -11.39 -18.76
N SER A 192 11.60 -10.81 -19.91
CA SER A 192 11.15 -9.46 -20.25
C SER A 192 9.71 -9.47 -20.76
N LEU A 193 8.88 -8.60 -20.21
CA LEU A 193 7.59 -8.23 -20.77
C LEU A 193 7.72 -7.10 -21.80
N GLY A 194 8.93 -6.58 -22.01
CA GLY A 194 9.18 -5.40 -22.84
C GLY A 194 8.57 -4.12 -22.24
N GLY A 195 8.22 -3.19 -23.13
CA GLY A 195 7.70 -1.86 -22.77
C GLY A 195 8.80 -0.81 -22.61
N ALA A 196 8.39 0.45 -22.44
CA ALA A 196 9.26 1.58 -22.15
C ALA A 196 8.67 2.37 -20.98
N THR A 197 9.20 2.16 -19.78
CA THR A 197 8.57 2.58 -18.52
C THR A 197 9.48 3.44 -17.65
N THR A 198 8.88 4.26 -16.78
CA THR A 198 9.61 5.30 -16.02
C THR A 198 9.60 5.13 -14.50
N HIS A 199 8.74 4.25 -13.98
CA HIS A 199 8.52 4.06 -12.54
C HIS A 199 8.38 2.56 -12.25
N ASP A 200 8.26 2.21 -10.97
CA ASP A 200 7.87 0.87 -10.55
C ASP A 200 6.50 0.46 -11.14
N PRO A 201 6.31 -0.84 -11.43
CA PRO A 201 5.03 -1.36 -11.85
C PRO A 201 4.07 -1.50 -10.66
N ALA A 202 2.78 -1.65 -10.95
CA ALA A 202 1.81 -2.22 -10.02
C ALA A 202 1.29 -3.54 -10.59
N ALA A 203 1.13 -4.56 -9.75
CA ALA A 203 0.64 -5.88 -10.16
C ALA A 203 -0.49 -6.33 -9.24
N THR A 204 -1.55 -6.90 -9.82
CA THR A 204 -2.69 -7.44 -9.06
C THR A 204 -3.40 -8.53 -9.86
N VAL A 205 -4.24 -9.33 -9.22
CA VAL A 205 -5.00 -10.41 -9.87
C VAL A 205 -6.47 -10.08 -9.87
N THR A 206 -7.08 -10.08 -11.05
CA THR A 206 -8.52 -9.82 -11.23
C THR A 206 -9.39 -10.89 -10.60
N ALA A 207 -10.67 -10.61 -10.39
CA ALA A 207 -11.63 -11.57 -9.86
C ALA A 207 -11.78 -12.84 -10.74
N ASP A 208 -11.58 -12.73 -12.06
CA ASP A 208 -11.53 -13.88 -12.98
C ASP A 208 -10.16 -14.59 -13.02
N GLY A 209 -9.19 -14.12 -12.22
CA GLY A 209 -7.90 -14.78 -12.00
C GLY A 209 -6.79 -14.42 -12.99
N ARG A 210 -6.95 -13.35 -13.78
CA ARG A 210 -5.88 -12.85 -14.64
C ARG A 210 -4.93 -11.99 -13.83
N LEU A 211 -3.63 -12.26 -13.93
CA LEU A 211 -2.62 -11.36 -13.40
C LEU A 211 -2.46 -10.16 -14.34
N VAL A 212 -2.58 -8.95 -13.82
CA VAL A 212 -2.48 -7.71 -14.59
C VAL A 212 -1.35 -6.87 -14.03
N VAL A 213 -0.53 -6.33 -14.93
CA VAL A 213 0.58 -5.43 -14.61
C VAL A 213 0.30 -4.07 -15.23
N PHE A 214 0.42 -3.02 -14.43
CA PHE A 214 0.30 -1.62 -14.82
C PHE A 214 1.65 -0.92 -14.71
N ALA A 215 1.93 -0.01 -15.64
CA ALA A 215 3.13 0.80 -15.59
C ALA A 215 2.88 2.19 -16.20
N ARG A 216 3.72 3.15 -15.82
CA ARG A 216 3.79 4.46 -16.48
C ARG A 216 4.75 4.38 -17.66
N HIS A 217 4.22 4.55 -18.87
CA HIS A 217 5.00 4.62 -20.10
C HIS A 217 5.88 5.89 -20.14
N THR A 218 6.94 5.92 -20.96
CA THR A 218 7.82 7.09 -21.14
C THR A 218 7.08 8.33 -21.67
N SER A 219 5.98 8.14 -22.40
CA SER A 219 5.07 9.23 -22.82
C SER A 219 4.21 9.80 -21.69
N GLY A 220 4.24 9.20 -20.49
CA GLY A 220 3.41 9.59 -19.35
C GLY A 220 2.04 8.94 -19.30
N SER A 221 1.66 8.09 -20.26
CA SER A 221 0.38 7.36 -20.20
C SER A 221 0.44 6.13 -19.29
N LEU A 222 -0.71 5.74 -18.74
CA LEU A 222 -0.88 4.44 -18.10
C LEU A 222 -0.92 3.35 -19.18
N VAL A 223 -0.09 2.31 -19.05
CA VAL A 223 -0.13 1.11 -19.88
C VAL A 223 -0.32 -0.12 -19.03
N HIS A 224 -0.91 -1.17 -19.61
CA HIS A 224 -1.10 -2.45 -18.93
C HIS A 224 -0.90 -3.65 -19.86
N CYS A 225 -0.55 -4.79 -19.27
CA CYS A 225 -0.60 -6.11 -19.90
C CYS A 225 -1.16 -7.13 -18.90
N SER A 226 -1.61 -8.28 -19.38
CA SER A 226 -2.19 -9.32 -18.53
C SER A 226 -1.76 -10.73 -18.92
N PHE A 227 -1.62 -11.60 -17.94
CA PHE A 227 -1.39 -13.02 -18.09
C PHE A 227 -2.69 -13.81 -17.86
N ASN A 228 -3.01 -14.72 -18.78
CA ASN A 228 -4.25 -15.50 -18.76
C ASN A 228 -4.08 -16.95 -18.27
N GLY A 229 -2.95 -17.26 -17.62
CA GLY A 229 -2.58 -18.64 -17.25
C GLY A 229 -1.67 -19.33 -18.27
N SER A 230 -1.53 -18.78 -19.48
CA SER A 230 -0.70 -19.38 -20.54
C SER A 230 0.23 -18.39 -21.26
N ARG A 231 -0.23 -17.16 -21.51
CA ARG A 231 0.53 -16.15 -22.24
C ARG A 231 0.26 -14.75 -21.72
N TRP A 232 1.25 -13.89 -21.88
CA TRP A 232 1.11 -12.45 -21.69
C TRP A 232 0.44 -11.81 -22.92
N SER A 233 -0.45 -10.86 -22.68
CA SER A 233 -0.92 -9.94 -23.72
C SER A 233 0.20 -8.97 -24.12
N ARG A 234 0.04 -8.30 -25.27
CA ARG A 234 0.82 -7.09 -25.56
C ARG A 234 0.44 -5.97 -24.57
N TRP A 235 1.34 -5.00 -24.40
CA TRP A 235 1.04 -3.76 -23.70
C TRP A 235 -0.04 -2.97 -24.45
N SER A 236 -1.02 -2.47 -23.71
CA SER A 236 -2.08 -1.59 -24.20
C SER A 236 -2.11 -0.30 -23.38
N SER A 237 -2.41 0.82 -24.03
CA SER A 237 -2.49 2.12 -23.36
C SER A 237 -3.90 2.40 -22.87
N LEU A 238 -4.02 2.92 -21.65
CA LEU A 238 -5.24 3.44 -21.05
C LEU A 238 -5.28 4.98 -21.06
N GLY A 239 -4.30 5.61 -21.73
CA GLY A 239 -4.15 7.06 -21.82
C GLY A 239 -3.75 7.71 -20.49
N GLY A 240 -4.14 8.98 -20.32
CA GLY A 240 -3.81 9.78 -19.15
C GLY A 240 -2.44 10.45 -19.20
N SER A 241 -2.19 11.34 -18.24
CA SER A 241 -0.95 12.10 -18.08
C SER A 241 -0.46 11.97 -16.64
N LEU A 242 0.32 10.92 -16.40
CA LEU A 242 0.79 10.53 -15.07
C LEU A 242 2.06 11.29 -14.70
N ALA A 243 2.22 11.58 -13.41
CA ALA A 243 3.44 12.12 -12.82
C ALA A 243 4.14 11.15 -11.84
N ALA A 244 3.56 9.96 -11.61
CA ALA A 244 4.13 8.91 -10.77
C ALA A 244 3.70 7.52 -11.27
N GLY A 245 4.20 6.45 -10.66
CA GLY A 245 3.74 5.09 -10.95
C GLY A 245 2.28 4.87 -10.53
N PRO A 246 1.64 3.78 -11.01
CA PRO A 246 0.27 3.44 -10.65
C PRO A 246 0.18 2.68 -9.30
N SER A 247 -1.03 2.62 -8.75
CA SER A 247 -1.42 1.62 -7.75
C SER A 247 -2.70 0.94 -8.22
N ALA A 248 -2.81 -0.37 -8.03
CA ALA A 248 -3.94 -1.16 -8.52
C ALA A 248 -4.44 -2.10 -7.43
N VAL A 249 -5.76 -2.23 -7.36
CA VAL A 249 -6.47 -3.03 -6.36
C VAL A 249 -7.74 -3.61 -6.97
N VAL A 250 -8.17 -4.77 -6.47
CA VAL A 250 -9.49 -5.33 -6.78
C VAL A 250 -10.41 -5.06 -5.59
N THR A 251 -11.52 -4.38 -5.83
CA THR A 251 -12.49 -4.01 -4.80
C THR A 251 -13.31 -5.21 -4.33
N ALA A 252 -14.00 -5.07 -3.21
CA ALA A 252 -14.79 -6.17 -2.61
C ALA A 252 -15.90 -6.71 -3.52
N ASP A 253 -16.41 -5.90 -4.45
CA ASP A 253 -17.35 -6.29 -5.52
C ASP A 253 -16.67 -6.89 -6.76
N GLY A 254 -15.35 -7.12 -6.71
CA GLY A 254 -14.57 -7.78 -7.76
C GLY A 254 -14.05 -6.86 -8.86
N ARG A 255 -14.19 -5.55 -8.72
CA ARG A 255 -13.82 -4.58 -9.75
C ARG A 255 -12.33 -4.20 -9.69
N LEU A 256 -11.62 -4.37 -10.79
CA LEU A 256 -10.24 -3.88 -10.90
C LEU A 256 -10.23 -2.35 -10.99
N THR A 257 -9.55 -1.70 -10.06
CA THR A 257 -9.41 -0.24 -9.98
C THR A 257 -7.94 0.14 -9.95
N VAL A 258 -7.57 1.16 -10.74
CA VAL A 258 -6.22 1.71 -10.82
C VAL A 258 -6.24 3.19 -10.46
N PHE A 259 -5.34 3.58 -9.58
CA PHE A 259 -5.11 4.95 -9.11
C PHE A 259 -3.78 5.45 -9.61
N VAL A 260 -3.73 6.73 -9.98
CA VAL A 260 -2.52 7.40 -10.43
C VAL A 260 -2.49 8.83 -9.91
N ARG A 261 -1.30 9.39 -9.78
CA ARG A 261 -1.14 10.84 -9.65
C ARG A 261 -0.96 11.46 -11.04
N GLY A 262 -1.79 12.45 -11.36
CA GLY A 262 -1.70 13.25 -12.58
C GLY A 262 -0.59 14.30 -12.54
N THR A 263 -0.27 14.91 -13.69
CA THR A 263 0.65 16.07 -13.77
C THR A 263 0.11 17.33 -13.12
N ASP A 264 -1.20 17.36 -12.84
CA ASP A 264 -1.89 18.39 -12.06
C ASP A 264 -1.80 18.16 -10.53
N SER A 265 -1.04 17.14 -10.09
CA SER A 265 -0.91 16.71 -8.69
C SER A 265 -2.18 16.13 -8.07
N ALA A 266 -3.27 15.99 -8.83
CA ALA A 266 -4.48 15.33 -8.35
C ALA A 266 -4.35 13.80 -8.44
N ILE A 267 -5.10 13.08 -7.61
CA ILE A 267 -5.28 11.65 -7.78
C ILE A 267 -6.41 11.40 -8.76
N TRP A 268 -6.16 10.54 -9.72
CA TRP A 268 -7.12 10.10 -10.72
C TRP A 268 -7.28 8.59 -10.64
N TYR A 269 -8.46 8.09 -10.99
CA TYR A 269 -8.68 6.65 -11.06
C TYR A 269 -9.48 6.24 -12.29
N LYS A 270 -9.29 4.98 -12.66
CA LYS A 270 -10.10 4.23 -13.62
C LYS A 270 -10.42 2.88 -13.03
N HIS A 271 -11.49 2.29 -13.53
CA HIS A 271 -11.94 0.99 -13.07
C HIS A 271 -12.53 0.20 -14.23
N HIS A 272 -12.35 -1.12 -14.18
CA HIS A 272 -12.68 -2.04 -15.26
C HIS A 272 -13.91 -2.87 -14.90
N ASP A 273 -14.99 -2.71 -15.67
CA ASP A 273 -16.16 -3.60 -15.64
C ASP A 273 -16.09 -4.55 -16.84
N ARG A 274 -16.92 -4.31 -17.86
CA ARG A 274 -16.83 -4.91 -19.18
C ARG A 274 -15.76 -4.22 -20.04
N ASP A 275 -15.63 -2.91 -19.85
CA ASP A 275 -14.62 -2.04 -20.45
C ASP A 275 -14.00 -1.13 -19.38
N TRP A 276 -12.89 -0.48 -19.72
CA TRP A 276 -12.29 0.56 -18.88
C TRP A 276 -13.14 1.84 -18.88
N SER A 277 -13.43 2.38 -17.70
CA SER A 277 -14.08 3.68 -17.55
C SER A 277 -13.27 4.85 -18.13
N GLY A 278 -13.89 6.03 -18.24
CA GLY A 278 -13.14 7.29 -18.33
C GLY A 278 -12.34 7.56 -17.05
N TRP A 279 -11.40 8.51 -17.12
CA TRP A 279 -10.66 9.00 -15.95
C TRP A 279 -11.59 9.82 -15.05
N SER A 280 -11.59 9.51 -13.76
CA SER A 280 -12.31 10.24 -12.72
C SER A 280 -11.33 10.87 -11.74
N SER A 281 -11.49 12.17 -11.46
CA SER A 281 -10.62 12.89 -10.53
C SER A 281 -11.12 12.70 -9.10
N LEU A 282 -10.19 12.45 -8.19
CA LEU A 282 -10.37 12.60 -6.76
C LEU A 282 -9.83 13.93 -6.24
N GLY A 283 -9.35 14.81 -7.13
CA GLY A 283 -8.70 16.07 -6.74
C GLY A 283 -7.46 15.86 -5.87
N GLY A 284 -7.16 16.84 -5.04
CA GLY A 284 -6.00 16.84 -4.14
C GLY A 284 -4.75 17.48 -4.74
N HIS A 285 -3.75 17.71 -3.88
CA HIS A 285 -2.44 18.26 -4.24
C HIS A 285 -1.35 17.36 -3.65
N MET A 286 -1.03 16.29 -4.38
CA MET A 286 -0.20 15.17 -3.90
C MET A 286 1.19 15.18 -4.54
N VAL A 287 2.21 14.78 -3.78
CA VAL A 287 3.61 14.83 -4.20
C VAL A 287 4.20 13.48 -4.62
N ASP A 288 3.50 12.38 -4.35
CA ASP A 288 3.99 11.03 -4.61
C ASP A 288 2.99 10.12 -5.34
N GLN A 289 3.42 8.88 -5.60
CA GLN A 289 2.58 7.78 -6.06
C GLN A 289 1.50 7.44 -5.01
N PRO A 290 0.23 7.22 -5.41
CA PRO A 290 -0.79 6.76 -4.49
C PRO A 290 -0.56 5.31 -4.07
N GLY A 291 -1.03 4.94 -2.87
CA GLY A 291 -1.29 3.56 -2.45
C GLY A 291 -2.78 3.28 -2.40
N SER A 292 -3.22 2.05 -2.68
CA SER A 292 -4.63 1.65 -2.60
C SER A 292 -4.83 0.29 -1.93
N ALA A 293 -5.94 0.14 -1.21
CA ALA A 293 -6.18 -0.88 -0.19
C ALA A 293 -7.64 -1.26 -0.07
N ILE A 294 -7.92 -2.47 0.41
CA ILE A 294 -9.26 -2.86 0.88
C ILE A 294 -9.24 -3.12 2.38
N THR A 295 -10.04 -2.36 3.13
CA THR A 295 -10.17 -2.56 4.58
C THR A 295 -10.78 -3.94 4.92
N PRO A 296 -10.61 -4.46 6.15
CA PRO A 296 -11.31 -5.67 6.60
C PRO A 296 -12.83 -5.63 6.43
N GLU A 297 -13.42 -4.44 6.49
CA GLU A 297 -14.85 -4.21 6.31
C GLU A 297 -15.25 -4.09 4.82
N GLY A 298 -14.28 -4.15 3.90
CA GLY A 298 -14.50 -4.15 2.46
C GLY A 298 -14.44 -2.77 1.80
N HIS A 299 -14.02 -1.73 2.52
CA HIS A 299 -13.97 -0.37 1.98
C HIS A 299 -12.69 -0.14 1.18
N LEU A 300 -12.83 0.57 0.06
CA LEU A 300 -11.69 0.97 -0.74
C LEU A 300 -11.06 2.23 -0.15
N VAL A 301 -9.76 2.20 0.11
CA VAL A 301 -8.99 3.35 0.61
C VAL A 301 -7.89 3.67 -0.38
N VAL A 302 -7.68 4.97 -0.62
CA VAL A 302 -6.52 5.50 -1.32
C VAL A 302 -5.74 6.41 -0.38
N LEU A 303 -4.42 6.25 -0.37
CA LEU A 303 -3.46 7.02 0.42
C LEU A 303 -2.53 7.77 -0.53
N ALA A 304 -2.18 9.01 -0.19
CA ALA A 304 -1.16 9.76 -0.90
C ALA A 304 -0.46 10.73 0.06
N ARG A 305 0.78 11.11 -0.26
CA ARG A 305 1.49 12.14 0.49
C ARG A 305 1.17 13.52 -0.09
N GLY A 306 0.81 14.47 0.77
CA GLY A 306 0.55 15.86 0.41
C GLY A 306 1.81 16.71 0.35
N HIS A 307 1.70 17.95 -0.15
CA HIS A 307 2.80 18.93 -0.16
C HIS A 307 3.27 19.36 1.24
N ASP A 308 2.42 19.16 2.24
CA ASP A 308 2.71 19.32 3.67
C ASP A 308 3.49 18.12 4.25
N ASN A 309 3.86 17.14 3.41
CA ASN A 309 4.46 15.86 3.77
C ASN A 309 3.59 14.96 4.66
N ALA A 310 2.33 15.33 4.90
CA ALA A 310 1.38 14.50 5.64
C ALA A 310 0.82 13.39 4.76
N ILE A 311 0.35 12.31 5.39
CA ILE A 311 -0.43 11.29 4.70
C ILE A 311 -1.87 11.75 4.63
N TRP A 312 -2.39 11.79 3.42
CA TRP A 312 -3.78 12.06 3.14
C TRP A 312 -4.47 10.79 2.67
N HIS A 313 -5.73 10.63 3.06
CA HIS A 313 -6.54 9.50 2.64
C HIS A 313 -7.92 9.94 2.13
N ARG A 314 -8.45 9.13 1.22
CA ARG A 314 -9.88 9.07 0.89
C ARG A 314 -10.36 7.65 1.01
N ARG A 315 -11.58 7.49 1.51
CA ARG A 315 -12.27 6.21 1.60
C ARG A 315 -13.51 6.22 0.72
N ARG A 316 -13.78 5.11 0.06
CA ARG A 316 -14.99 4.88 -0.72
C ARG A 316 -15.88 3.88 0.00
N ASP A 317 -17.03 4.37 0.41
CA ASP A 317 -18.17 3.56 0.82
C ASP A 317 -19.08 3.42 -0.40
N ASN A 318 -20.19 4.16 -0.42
CA ASN A 318 -20.99 4.34 -1.64
C ASN A 318 -20.35 5.39 -2.55
N ASP A 319 -19.95 6.52 -1.95
CA ASP A 319 -19.23 7.63 -2.59
C ASP A 319 -17.86 7.83 -1.93
N TRP A 320 -17.03 8.67 -2.56
CA TRP A 320 -15.74 9.08 -2.01
C TRP A 320 -15.92 10.12 -0.91
N SER A 321 -15.33 9.87 0.26
CA SER A 321 -15.15 10.88 1.32
C SER A 321 -14.31 12.05 0.83
N ASP A 322 -14.29 13.18 1.54
CA ASP A 322 -13.26 14.22 1.30
C ASP A 322 -11.85 13.75 1.71
N TRP A 323 -10.83 14.43 1.19
CA TRP A 323 -9.45 14.21 1.60
C TRP A 323 -9.31 14.57 3.07
N SER A 324 -8.83 13.62 3.87
CA SER A 324 -8.59 13.81 5.29
C SER A 324 -7.14 13.47 5.61
N SER A 325 -6.46 14.34 6.36
CA SER A 325 -5.08 14.12 6.78
C SER A 325 -5.03 13.16 7.95
N LEU A 326 -4.04 12.28 7.94
CA LEU A 326 -3.70 11.37 9.01
C LEU A 326 -2.50 11.88 9.82
N GLY A 327 -2.02 13.09 9.51
CA GLY A 327 -0.79 13.64 10.05
C GLY A 327 0.46 12.94 9.53
N GLY A 328 1.55 13.03 10.29
CA GLY A 328 2.87 12.54 9.89
C GLY A 328 3.68 13.56 9.09
N ALA A 329 5.00 13.42 9.13
CA ALA A 329 5.92 14.00 8.14
C ALA A 329 6.68 12.83 7.52
N LEU A 330 6.29 12.45 6.31
CA LEU A 330 6.93 11.37 5.58
C LEU A 330 7.89 11.90 4.52
N ASP A 331 9.04 11.25 4.40
CA ASP A 331 10.00 11.47 3.32
C ASP A 331 9.70 10.58 2.08
N SER A 332 8.59 9.82 2.10
CA SER A 332 8.23 8.89 1.01
C SER A 332 6.75 8.53 0.94
N SER A 333 6.31 8.01 -0.21
CA SER A 333 4.89 7.66 -0.44
C SER A 333 4.36 6.65 0.58
N PRO A 334 3.09 6.73 1.00
CA PRO A 334 2.46 5.67 1.78
C PRO A 334 2.21 4.44 0.88
N ALA A 335 2.25 3.24 1.45
CA ALA A 335 1.57 2.10 0.82
C ALA A 335 0.32 1.74 1.60
N ALA A 336 -0.67 1.26 0.85
CA ALA A 336 -1.94 0.83 1.36
C ALA A 336 -2.11 -0.65 1.01
N LEU A 337 -2.77 -1.39 1.92
CA LEU A 337 -2.93 -2.84 1.94
C LEU A 337 -4.41 -3.21 1.90
#